data_AF-A0A378LRE7-F1
#
_entry.id   AF-A0A378LRE7-F1
#
_cell.length_a   1.000
_cell.length_b   1.000
_cell.length_c   1.000
_cell.angle_alpha   90.00
_cell.angle_beta   90.00
_cell.angle_gamma   90.00
#
_symmetry.space_group_name_H-M   'P 1'
#
loop_
_entity.id
_entity.type
_entity.pdbx_description
1 polymer ?
#
loop_
_entity_poly.entity_id
_entity_poly.type
_entity_poly.pdbx_seq_one_letter_code
_entity_poly.pdbx_strand_id
1 'polypeptide(L)'
;MNIKIKETFKKITLFLVMFIAVYFPLGTFTIVLIIRSLVTFMQQSQWSEYYVHLIILCVILGSLLYSVLFAKWLTIWLFHSNNRSDKNFFAAAITIFWILTLSYWIMPRATMEREITSIDGHFTGGPYPDKNQLILLKAKGYTGIISLLDPIILPAEPWLYFQEKYNAKIIGIKLINIPIIPESIYTLETIKTIEELSKSINKKDKYYVHGYYGQDRVKTFIDIVNANAHLSKNGSKRHLS
;
A
#
# COMPACT_ATOMS: atom_id res chain seq x y z
N MET A 1 15.13 27.45 -41.31
CA MET A 1 14.37 26.69 -40.29
C MET A 1 15.33 26.19 -39.21
N ASN A 2 15.77 26.98 -38.21
CA ASN A 2 16.91 26.46 -37.40
C ASN A 2 17.15 26.95 -35.95
N ILE A 3 16.73 28.14 -35.51
CA ILE A 3 17.05 28.60 -34.14
C ILE A 3 15.81 28.58 -33.23
N LYS A 4 14.70 29.22 -33.65
CA LYS A 4 13.45 29.23 -32.87
C LYS A 4 12.91 27.83 -32.56
N ILE A 5 12.99 26.90 -33.51
CA ILE A 5 12.52 25.51 -33.32
C ILE A 5 13.38 24.80 -32.25
N LYS A 6 14.71 24.99 -32.26
CA LYS A 6 15.60 24.39 -31.26
C LYS A 6 15.34 24.93 -29.86
N GLU A 7 15.07 26.23 -29.73
CA GLU A 7 14.73 26.83 -28.43
C GLU A 7 13.38 26.35 -27.90
N THR A 8 12.36 26.30 -28.76
CA THR A 8 11.04 25.76 -28.38
C THR A 8 11.16 24.32 -27.94
N PHE A 9 11.91 23.49 -28.67
CA PHE A 9 12.13 22.09 -28.29
C PHE A 9 12.81 21.97 -26.93
N LYS A 10 13.88 22.73 -26.68
CA LYS A 10 14.56 22.76 -25.36
C LYS A 10 13.62 23.13 -24.22
N LYS A 11 12.74 24.13 -24.41
CA LYS A 11 11.76 24.55 -23.39
C LYS A 11 10.73 23.46 -23.12
N ILE A 12 10.25 22.78 -24.16
CA ILE A 12 9.31 21.66 -24.03
C ILE A 12 9.96 20.49 -23.29
N THR A 13 11.19 20.09 -23.68
CA THR A 13 11.91 19.01 -23.00
C THR A 13 12.16 19.34 -21.55
N LEU A 14 12.62 20.56 -21.24
CA LEU A 14 12.86 20.99 -19.86
C LEU A 14 11.55 20.98 -19.05
N PHE A 15 10.45 21.47 -19.63
CA PHE A 15 9.14 21.42 -18.98
C PHE A 15 8.70 20.00 -18.66
N LEU A 16 8.85 19.05 -19.60
CA LEU A 16 8.46 17.66 -19.37
C LEU A 16 9.30 16.99 -18.28
N VAL A 17 10.62 17.23 -18.27
CA VAL A 17 11.51 16.73 -17.21
C VAL A 17 11.10 17.32 -15.86
N MET A 18 10.85 18.63 -15.79
CA MET A 18 10.42 19.30 -14.56
C MET A 18 9.04 18.82 -14.10
N PHE A 19 8.12 18.58 -15.03
CA PHE A 19 6.80 18.07 -14.73
C PHE A 19 6.88 16.69 -14.09
N ILE A 20 7.65 15.75 -14.65
CA ILE A 20 7.86 14.42 -14.05
C ILE A 20 8.56 14.54 -12.69
N ALA A 21 9.60 15.40 -12.62
CA ALA A 21 10.39 15.59 -11.42
C ALA A 21 9.57 16.15 -10.24
N VAL A 22 8.58 17.00 -10.53
CA VAL A 22 7.69 17.62 -9.54
C VAL A 22 6.48 16.74 -9.24
N TYR A 23 5.85 16.19 -10.28
CA TYR A 23 4.59 15.46 -10.18
C TYR A 23 4.74 14.20 -9.33
N PHE A 24 5.83 13.46 -9.48
CA PHE A 24 5.99 12.21 -8.75
C PHE A 24 6.08 12.41 -7.21
N PRO A 25 6.95 13.30 -6.69
CA PRO A 25 6.97 13.63 -5.26
C PRO A 25 5.69 14.32 -4.76
N LEU A 26 5.16 15.30 -5.48
CA LEU A 26 3.92 15.98 -5.07
C LEU A 26 2.73 15.02 -5.06
N GLY A 27 2.61 14.16 -6.07
CA GLY A 27 1.58 13.13 -6.12
C GLY A 27 1.69 12.17 -4.94
N THR A 28 2.90 11.74 -4.58
CA THR A 28 3.13 10.93 -3.38
C THR A 28 2.69 11.66 -2.11
N PHE A 29 3.09 12.93 -1.95
CA PHE A 29 2.65 13.75 -0.81
C PHE A 29 1.12 13.88 -0.74
N THR A 30 0.47 14.15 -1.88
CA THR A 30 -0.99 14.24 -1.98
C THR A 30 -1.66 12.94 -1.57
N ILE A 31 -1.18 11.79 -2.04
CA ILE A 31 -1.76 10.49 -1.69
C ILE A 31 -1.55 10.19 -0.21
N VAL A 32 -0.30 10.25 0.25
CA VAL A 32 0.10 9.75 1.57
C VAL A 32 -0.43 10.62 2.71
N LEU A 33 -0.45 11.94 2.53
CA LEU A 33 -0.84 12.87 3.59
C LEU A 33 -2.25 13.41 3.38
N ILE A 34 -2.55 13.96 2.21
CA ILE A 34 -3.82 14.67 2.00
C ILE A 34 -4.97 13.66 1.85
N ILE A 35 -4.88 12.75 0.88
CA ILE A 35 -5.94 11.78 0.58
C ILE A 35 -6.14 10.85 1.77
N ARG A 36 -5.07 10.28 2.35
CA ARG A 36 -5.19 9.40 3.52
C ARG A 36 -5.88 10.06 4.71
N SER A 37 -5.53 11.31 5.02
CA SER A 37 -6.16 12.06 6.12
C SER A 37 -7.63 12.35 5.83
N LEU A 38 -7.94 12.77 4.61
CA LEU A 38 -9.32 13.04 4.17
C LEU A 38 -10.19 11.79 4.22
N VAL A 39 -9.70 10.66 3.69
CA VAL A 39 -10.42 9.39 3.72
C VAL A 39 -10.69 8.94 5.15
N THR A 40 -9.68 8.99 6.02
CA THR A 40 -9.83 8.64 7.44
C THR A 40 -10.89 9.51 8.12
N PHE A 41 -10.85 10.82 7.89
CA PHE A 41 -11.83 11.76 8.42
C PHE A 41 -13.26 11.51 7.93
N MET A 42 -13.43 11.28 6.62
CA MET A 42 -14.74 11.02 6.00
C MET A 42 -15.34 9.68 6.45
N GLN A 43 -14.51 8.65 6.60
CA GLN A 43 -14.93 7.34 7.11
C GLN A 43 -15.39 7.43 8.58
N GLN A 44 -14.67 8.17 9.42
CA GLN A 44 -15.09 8.42 10.81
C GLN A 44 -16.42 9.17 10.90
N SER A 45 -16.69 10.02 9.91
CA SER A 45 -17.92 10.82 9.81
C SER A 45 -19.07 10.09 9.08
N GLN A 46 -18.89 8.81 8.72
CA GLN A 46 -19.87 7.99 8.00
C GLN A 46 -20.38 8.60 6.68
N TRP A 47 -19.50 9.25 5.92
CA TRP A 47 -19.87 9.78 4.60
C TRP A 47 -20.17 8.64 3.62
N SER A 48 -21.05 8.90 2.66
CA SER A 48 -21.31 7.92 1.60
C SER A 48 -20.08 7.73 0.71
N GLU A 49 -19.86 6.51 0.24
CA GLU A 49 -18.72 6.15 -0.63
C GLU A 49 -18.66 7.03 -1.88
N TYR A 50 -19.81 7.37 -2.46
CA TYR A 50 -19.91 8.25 -3.62
C TYR A 50 -19.22 9.61 -3.40
N TYR A 51 -19.48 10.27 -2.27
CA TYR A 51 -18.86 11.58 -1.98
C TYR A 51 -17.37 11.45 -1.69
N VAL A 52 -16.94 10.37 -1.03
CA VAL A 52 -15.52 10.08 -0.79
C VAL A 52 -14.77 9.99 -2.12
N HIS A 53 -15.28 9.21 -3.07
CA HIS A 53 -14.66 9.06 -4.39
C HIS A 53 -14.63 10.38 -5.18
N LEU A 54 -15.72 11.15 -5.16
CA LEU A 54 -15.79 12.44 -5.84
C LEU A 54 -14.75 13.44 -5.29
N ILE A 55 -14.62 13.52 -3.96
CA ILE A 55 -13.64 14.41 -3.32
C ILE A 55 -12.21 13.97 -3.65
N ILE A 56 -11.90 12.67 -3.57
CA ILE A 56 -10.58 12.14 -3.94
C ILE A 56 -10.25 12.52 -5.39
N LEU A 57 -11.19 12.34 -6.32
CA LEU A 57 -11.00 12.70 -7.72
C LEU A 57 -10.70 14.20 -7.88
N CYS A 58 -11.46 15.07 -7.20
CA CYS A 58 -11.22 16.51 -7.21
C CYS A 58 -9.82 16.88 -6.68
N VAL A 59 -9.37 16.22 -5.60
CA VAL A 59 -8.03 16.42 -5.04
C VAL A 59 -6.94 15.98 -6.01
N ILE A 60 -7.10 14.82 -6.67
CA ILE A 60 -6.15 14.32 -7.67
C ILE A 60 -6.07 15.29 -8.85
N LEU A 61 -7.20 15.71 -9.42
CA LEU A 61 -7.24 16.67 -10.53
C LEU A 61 -6.64 18.02 -10.15
N GLY A 62 -6.94 18.51 -8.94
CA GLY A 62 -6.34 19.73 -8.39
C GLY A 62 -4.82 19.62 -8.25
N SER A 63 -4.32 18.48 -7.73
CA SER A 63 -2.88 18.23 -7.59
C SER A 63 -2.15 18.13 -8.94
N LEU A 64 -2.80 17.54 -9.94
CA LEU A 64 -2.28 17.46 -11.31
C LEU A 64 -2.15 18.85 -11.92
N LEU A 65 -3.22 19.65 -11.83
CA LEU A 65 -3.22 21.03 -12.33
C LEU A 65 -2.14 21.87 -11.61
N TYR A 66 -2.05 21.76 -10.29
CA TYR A 66 -1.03 22.43 -9.51
C TYR A 66 0.38 22.03 -9.96
N SER A 67 0.63 20.74 -10.17
CA SER A 67 1.92 20.24 -10.65
C SER A 67 2.30 20.78 -12.03
N VAL A 68 1.34 20.88 -12.96
CA VAL A 68 1.55 21.49 -14.28
C VAL A 68 1.92 22.97 -14.16
N LEU A 69 1.17 23.73 -13.36
CA LEU A 69 1.42 25.16 -13.15
C LEU A 69 2.77 25.41 -12.48
N PHE A 70 3.09 24.61 -11.45
CA PHE A 70 4.35 24.70 -10.72
C PHE A 70 5.54 24.32 -11.60
N ALA A 71 5.45 23.24 -12.37
CA ALA A 71 6.48 22.85 -13.33
C ALA A 71 6.70 23.91 -14.41
N LYS A 72 5.63 24.55 -14.90
CA LYS A 72 5.71 25.67 -15.85
C LYS A 72 6.44 26.87 -15.23
N TRP A 73 6.05 27.26 -14.02
CA TRP A 73 6.69 28.36 -13.28
C TRP A 73 8.20 28.08 -13.07
N LEU A 74 8.55 26.88 -12.63
CA LEU A 74 9.94 26.45 -12.44
C LEU A 74 10.74 26.44 -13.74
N THR A 75 10.15 25.96 -14.82
CA THR A 75 10.81 25.94 -16.14
C THR A 75 11.14 27.36 -16.60
N ILE A 76 10.19 28.30 -16.44
CA ILE A 76 10.41 29.71 -16.76
C ILE A 76 11.52 30.28 -15.87
N TRP A 77 11.47 30.04 -14.56
CA TRP A 77 12.45 30.54 -13.62
C TRP A 77 13.87 30.02 -13.91
N LEU A 78 14.03 28.72 -14.14
CA LEU A 78 15.34 28.11 -14.48
C LEU A 78 15.89 28.60 -15.82
N PHE A 79 15.01 28.89 -16.79
CA PHE A 79 15.42 29.42 -18.08
C PHE A 79 15.94 30.86 -17.97
N HIS A 80 15.34 31.68 -17.10
CA HIS A 80 15.73 33.08 -16.90
C HIS A 80 16.83 33.27 -15.83
N SER A 81 17.04 32.30 -14.95
CA SER A 81 18.14 32.37 -13.99
C SER A 81 19.48 32.33 -14.72
N ASN A 82 20.32 33.35 -14.51
CA ASN A 82 21.70 33.38 -15.02
C ASN A 82 22.69 32.82 -14.00
N ASN A 83 22.28 32.61 -12.74
CA ASN A 83 23.15 32.13 -11.69
C ASN A 83 23.28 30.60 -11.74
N ARG A 84 24.51 30.11 -11.91
CA ARG A 84 24.79 28.68 -11.93
C ARG A 84 24.56 28.02 -10.56
N SER A 85 24.76 28.77 -9.48
CA SER A 85 24.54 28.27 -8.11
C SER A 85 23.07 27.92 -7.88
N ASP A 86 22.16 28.81 -8.26
CA ASP A 86 20.72 28.61 -8.07
C ASP A 86 20.20 27.38 -8.84
N LYS A 87 20.71 27.17 -10.05
CA LYS A 87 20.38 25.99 -10.87
C LYS A 87 20.85 24.70 -10.22
N ASN A 88 22.08 24.69 -9.69
CA ASN A 88 22.66 23.51 -9.04
C ASN A 88 21.94 23.21 -7.73
N PHE A 89 21.66 24.22 -6.91
CA PHE A 89 20.89 24.08 -5.68
C PHE A 89 19.51 23.47 -5.96
N PHE A 90 18.81 24.02 -6.96
CA PHE A 90 17.48 23.54 -7.31
C PHE A 90 17.48 22.10 -7.85
N ALA A 91 18.44 21.76 -8.72
CA ALA A 91 18.60 20.40 -9.21
C ALA A 91 18.90 19.40 -8.07
N ALA A 92 19.73 19.80 -7.11
CA ALA A 92 20.02 19.01 -5.92
C ALA A 92 18.78 18.83 -5.04
N ALA A 93 18.02 19.90 -4.79
CA ALA A 93 16.79 19.85 -3.99
C ALA A 93 15.74 18.91 -4.61
N ILE A 94 15.49 19.02 -5.92
CA ILE A 94 14.59 18.10 -6.63
C ILE A 94 15.08 16.66 -6.53
N THR A 95 16.38 16.44 -6.73
CA THR A 95 16.95 15.08 -6.74
C THR A 95 16.84 14.44 -5.36
N ILE A 96 17.11 15.19 -4.29
CA ILE A 96 16.92 14.72 -2.91
C ILE A 96 15.45 14.38 -2.67
N PHE A 97 14.52 15.24 -3.08
CA PHE A 97 13.10 14.99 -2.89
C PHE A 97 12.62 13.76 -3.68
N TRP A 98 13.16 13.53 -4.87
CA TRP A 98 12.93 12.34 -5.68
C TRP A 98 13.45 11.07 -5.02
N ILE A 99 14.69 11.10 -4.50
CA ILE A 99 15.29 9.95 -3.79
C ILE A 99 14.47 9.60 -2.56
N LEU A 100 14.06 10.59 -1.77
CA LEU A 100 13.21 10.38 -0.60
C LEU A 100 11.87 9.75 -0.99
N THR A 101 11.24 10.26 -2.05
CA THR A 101 9.99 9.71 -2.57
C THR A 101 10.16 8.26 -3.06
N LEU A 102 11.20 7.97 -3.83
CA LEU A 102 11.50 6.61 -4.28
C LEU A 102 11.76 5.67 -3.10
N SER A 103 12.53 6.13 -2.11
CA SER A 103 12.84 5.33 -0.93
C SER A 103 11.58 4.98 -0.13
N TYR A 104 10.60 5.89 -0.05
CA TYR A 104 9.30 5.62 0.57
C TYR A 104 8.56 4.47 -0.12
N TRP A 105 8.51 4.48 -1.46
CA TRP A 105 7.84 3.43 -2.23
C TRP A 105 8.59 2.10 -2.25
N ILE A 106 9.93 2.12 -2.14
CA ILE A 106 10.76 0.90 -2.10
C ILE A 106 10.74 0.23 -0.72
N MET A 107 10.48 0.99 0.36
CA MET A 107 10.47 0.49 1.74
C MET A 107 9.06 0.44 2.34
N PRO A 108 8.19 -0.50 1.93
CA PRO A 108 6.81 -0.61 2.41
C PRO A 108 6.70 -0.94 3.91
N ARG A 109 7.81 -1.28 4.58
CA ARG A 109 7.82 -1.64 6.02
C ARG A 109 7.42 -0.50 6.96
N ALA A 110 7.56 0.75 6.54
CA ALA A 110 7.32 1.91 7.41
C ALA A 110 5.84 2.26 7.59
N THR A 111 4.91 1.64 6.85
CA THR A 111 3.51 2.05 6.86
C THR A 111 2.64 1.27 7.84
N MET A 112 2.95 0.03 8.22
CA MET A 112 2.13 -0.75 9.17
C MET A 112 2.70 -0.72 10.59
N GLU A 113 2.25 0.24 11.40
CA GLU A 113 2.74 0.44 12.78
C GLU A 113 2.08 -0.47 13.84
N ARG A 114 0.97 -1.15 13.52
CA ARG A 114 0.27 -2.03 14.48
C ARG A 114 -0.09 -3.38 13.92
N GLU A 115 0.24 -4.42 14.69
CA GLU A 115 -0.32 -5.75 14.52
C GLU A 115 -1.83 -5.72 14.86
N ILE A 116 -2.65 -6.36 14.03
CA ILE A 116 -4.10 -6.45 14.23
C ILE A 116 -4.43 -7.90 14.57
N THR A 117 -4.92 -8.18 15.78
CA THR A 117 -5.25 -9.55 16.18
C THR A 117 -6.76 -9.78 16.09
N SER A 118 -7.16 -10.95 15.58
CA SER A 118 -8.56 -11.38 15.56
C SER A 118 -9.10 -11.58 16.98
N ILE A 119 -10.42 -11.51 17.14
CA ILE A 119 -11.11 -11.60 18.45
C ILE A 119 -10.88 -12.96 19.13
N ASP A 120 -10.71 -14.01 18.34
CA ASP A 120 -10.40 -15.36 18.82
C ASP A 120 -8.90 -15.59 19.11
N GLY A 121 -8.03 -14.63 18.75
CA GLY A 121 -6.60 -14.68 18.97
C GLY A 121 -5.83 -15.64 18.05
N HIS A 122 -6.49 -16.25 17.07
CA HIS A 122 -5.87 -17.22 16.15
C HIS A 122 -5.12 -16.57 15.00
N PHE A 123 -5.47 -15.34 14.64
CA PHE A 123 -4.87 -14.63 13.52
C PHE A 123 -4.28 -13.31 13.98
N THR A 124 -3.03 -13.06 13.60
CA THR A 124 -2.36 -11.78 13.80
C THR A 124 -1.95 -11.22 12.45
N GLY A 125 -2.54 -10.09 12.09
CA GLY A 125 -2.21 -9.31 10.92
C GLY A 125 -0.99 -8.43 11.13
N GLY A 126 -0.10 -8.34 10.14
CA GLY A 126 1.05 -7.44 10.18
C GLY A 126 1.77 -7.28 8.82
N PRO A 127 2.92 -6.58 8.80
CA PRO A 127 3.67 -6.32 7.58
C PRO A 127 4.27 -7.59 6.96
N TYR A 128 4.66 -7.51 5.69
CA TYR A 128 5.34 -8.61 4.99
C TYR A 128 6.57 -9.11 5.79
N PRO A 129 6.62 -10.40 6.17
CA PRO A 129 7.70 -10.94 6.99
C PRO A 129 8.92 -11.32 6.14
N ASP A 130 10.08 -10.79 6.47
CA ASP A 130 11.34 -11.31 5.92
C ASP A 130 11.78 -12.61 6.60
N LYS A 131 12.88 -13.19 6.11
CA LYS A 131 13.44 -14.44 6.65
C LYS A 131 13.66 -14.39 8.16
N ASN A 132 14.17 -13.29 8.70
CA ASN A 132 14.45 -13.18 10.14
C ASN A 132 13.15 -13.08 10.92
N GLN A 133 12.17 -12.35 10.40
CA GLN A 133 10.84 -12.26 10.99
C GLN A 133 10.11 -13.60 10.96
N LEU A 134 10.23 -14.39 9.89
CA LEU A 134 9.69 -15.76 9.84
C LEU A 134 10.28 -16.67 10.92
N ILE A 135 11.58 -16.54 11.20
CA ILE A 135 12.23 -17.26 12.31
C ILE A 135 11.64 -16.83 13.65
N LEU A 136 11.49 -15.51 13.87
CA LEU A 136 10.88 -14.97 15.09
C LEU A 136 9.43 -15.40 15.26
N LEU A 137 8.63 -15.42 14.18
CA LEU A 137 7.25 -15.88 14.21
C LEU A 137 7.17 -17.36 14.60
N LYS A 138 8.03 -18.21 14.02
CA LYS A 138 8.11 -19.62 14.42
C LYS A 138 8.50 -19.77 15.90
N ALA A 139 9.48 -18.99 16.38
CA ALA A 139 9.89 -18.98 17.78
C ALA A 139 8.78 -18.50 18.74
N LYS A 140 7.93 -17.56 18.29
CA LYS A 140 6.73 -17.09 19.01
C LYS A 140 5.57 -18.11 19.02
N GLY A 141 5.73 -19.26 18.34
CA GLY A 141 4.73 -20.32 18.31
C GLY A 141 3.65 -20.16 17.22
N TYR A 142 3.92 -19.38 16.17
CA TYR A 142 3.05 -19.37 15.00
C TYR A 142 3.18 -20.68 14.22
N THR A 143 2.04 -21.35 13.99
CA THR A 143 1.94 -22.60 13.22
C THR A 143 2.17 -22.35 11.72
N GLY A 144 1.74 -21.17 11.24
CA GLY A 144 1.85 -20.81 9.84
C GLY A 144 1.75 -19.32 9.57
N ILE A 145 1.98 -18.98 8.32
CA ILE A 145 1.78 -17.65 7.75
C ILE A 145 0.76 -17.76 6.61
N ILE A 146 -0.06 -16.73 6.47
CA ILE A 146 -1.07 -16.57 5.44
C ILE A 146 -0.65 -15.37 4.58
N SER A 147 -0.20 -15.67 3.36
CA SER A 147 0.11 -14.66 2.36
C SER A 147 -1.16 -14.27 1.61
N LEU A 148 -1.42 -12.97 1.57
CA LEU A 148 -2.45 -12.37 0.74
C LEU A 148 -1.89 -11.85 -0.61
N LEU A 149 -0.61 -12.14 -0.90
CA LEU A 149 0.04 -11.77 -2.16
C LEU A 149 -0.53 -12.59 -3.32
N ASP A 150 -0.67 -11.92 -4.45
CA ASP A 150 -1.07 -12.55 -5.70
C ASP A 150 0.15 -12.72 -6.62
N PRO A 151 0.51 -13.95 -7.01
CA PRO A 151 1.67 -14.22 -7.85
C PRO A 151 1.54 -13.69 -9.29
N ILE A 152 0.40 -13.12 -9.67
CA ILE A 152 0.14 -12.54 -10.98
C ILE A 152 0.39 -11.02 -10.97
N ILE A 153 0.47 -10.38 -9.80
CA ILE A 153 0.55 -8.93 -9.66
C ILE A 153 1.99 -8.43 -9.79
N LEU A 154 2.35 -8.04 -11.00
CA LEU A 154 3.66 -7.48 -11.34
C LEU A 154 3.83 -6.04 -10.81
N PRO A 155 5.08 -5.63 -10.53
CA PRO A 155 6.32 -6.39 -10.67
C PRO A 155 6.80 -7.09 -9.37
N ALA A 156 6.24 -6.73 -8.21
CA ALA A 156 6.85 -7.07 -6.91
C ALA A 156 6.29 -8.35 -6.26
N GLU A 157 4.98 -8.56 -6.29
CA GLU A 157 4.34 -9.65 -5.52
C GLU A 157 4.82 -11.07 -5.90
N PRO A 158 5.00 -11.43 -7.20
CA PRO A 158 5.50 -12.76 -7.55
C PRO A 158 6.87 -13.06 -6.94
N TRP A 159 7.81 -12.12 -7.04
CA TRP A 159 9.17 -12.32 -6.51
C TRP A 159 9.16 -12.49 -4.98
N LEU A 160 8.38 -11.65 -4.29
CA LEU A 160 8.22 -11.72 -2.83
C LEU A 160 7.55 -13.03 -2.38
N TYR A 161 6.55 -13.48 -3.11
CA TYR A 161 5.89 -14.76 -2.81
C TYR A 161 6.83 -15.96 -3.01
N PHE A 162 7.64 -15.97 -4.08
CA PHE A 162 8.62 -17.05 -4.29
C PHE A 162 9.70 -17.04 -3.20
N GLN A 163 10.19 -15.86 -2.81
CA GLN A 163 11.15 -15.72 -1.72
C GLN A 163 10.56 -16.19 -0.38
N GLU A 164 9.32 -15.82 -0.09
CA GLU A 164 8.60 -16.27 1.10
C GLU A 164 8.43 -17.79 1.10
N LYS A 165 7.95 -18.38 0.00
CA LYS A 165 7.75 -19.83 -0.14
C LYS A 165 9.05 -20.59 0.11
N TYR A 166 10.17 -20.08 -0.42
CA TYR A 166 11.49 -20.65 -0.17
C TYR A 166 11.89 -20.57 1.30
N ASN A 167 11.76 -19.39 1.92
CA ASN A 167 12.13 -19.18 3.32
C ASN A 167 11.24 -19.98 4.28
N ALA A 168 9.92 -20.02 4.04
CA ALA A 168 8.96 -20.76 4.84
C ALA A 168 9.27 -22.27 4.83
N LYS A 169 9.65 -22.82 3.67
CA LYS A 169 10.08 -24.21 3.53
C LYS A 169 11.36 -24.51 4.33
N ILE A 170 12.36 -23.63 4.27
CA ILE A 170 13.62 -23.79 5.01
C ILE A 170 13.39 -23.72 6.52
N ILE A 171 12.59 -22.74 6.96
CA ILE A 171 12.30 -22.51 8.38
C ILE A 171 11.36 -23.59 8.91
N GLY A 172 10.58 -24.24 8.04
CA GLY A 172 9.56 -25.23 8.40
C GLY A 172 8.36 -24.58 9.09
N ILE A 173 7.90 -23.44 8.57
CA ILE A 173 6.65 -22.79 8.95
C ILE A 173 5.66 -22.95 7.80
N LYS A 174 4.39 -23.29 8.10
CA LYS A 174 3.38 -23.54 7.06
C LYS A 174 3.08 -22.25 6.31
N LEU A 175 3.13 -22.25 4.98
CA LEU A 175 2.67 -21.13 4.15
C LEU A 175 1.31 -21.50 3.54
N ILE A 176 0.31 -20.65 3.76
CA ILE A 176 -1.00 -20.70 3.11
C ILE A 176 -1.08 -19.45 2.21
N ASN A 177 -1.46 -19.62 0.95
CA ASN A 177 -1.64 -18.49 0.05
C ASN A 177 -3.13 -18.29 -0.25
N ILE A 178 -3.66 -17.11 0.06
CA ILE A 178 -5.02 -16.67 -0.26
C ILE A 178 -4.88 -15.37 -1.03
N PRO A 179 -4.61 -15.43 -2.35
CA PRO A 179 -4.29 -14.24 -3.14
C PRO A 179 -5.48 -13.28 -3.15
N ILE A 180 -5.21 -12.00 -2.88
CA ILE A 180 -6.20 -10.93 -2.93
C ILE A 180 -5.62 -9.79 -3.75
N ILE A 181 -6.33 -9.40 -4.81
CA ILE A 181 -5.92 -8.28 -5.65
C ILE A 181 -6.08 -6.98 -4.83
N PRO A 182 -5.04 -6.12 -4.76
CA PRO A 182 -5.14 -4.80 -4.14
C PRO A 182 -6.33 -4.02 -4.69
N GLU A 183 -7.06 -3.33 -3.80
CA GLU A 183 -8.22 -2.48 -4.16
C GLU A 183 -9.41 -3.24 -4.79
N SER A 184 -9.34 -4.56 -4.95
CA SER A 184 -10.46 -5.36 -5.42
C SER A 184 -11.46 -5.65 -4.31
N ILE A 185 -12.74 -5.71 -4.68
CA ILE A 185 -13.78 -6.28 -3.82
C ILE A 185 -13.49 -7.78 -3.70
N TYR A 186 -13.49 -8.28 -2.47
CA TYR A 186 -13.35 -9.70 -2.18
C TYR A 186 -14.39 -10.49 -2.99
N THR A 187 -13.94 -11.49 -3.73
CA THR A 187 -14.87 -12.40 -4.39
C THR A 187 -15.57 -13.25 -3.33
N LEU A 188 -16.78 -13.71 -3.64
CA LEU A 188 -17.50 -14.66 -2.77
C LEU A 188 -16.67 -15.91 -2.48
N GLU A 189 -15.81 -16.32 -3.41
CA GLU A 189 -14.90 -17.45 -3.26
C GLU A 189 -13.80 -17.16 -2.23
N THR A 190 -13.19 -15.98 -2.26
CA THR A 190 -12.20 -15.56 -1.26
C THR A 190 -12.82 -15.52 0.13
N ILE A 191 -14.02 -14.95 0.27
CA ILE A 191 -14.74 -14.87 1.55
C ILE A 191 -15.01 -16.28 2.08
N LYS A 192 -15.52 -17.19 1.25
CA LYS A 192 -15.75 -18.60 1.63
C LYS A 192 -14.47 -19.30 2.05
N THR A 193 -13.36 -19.05 1.34
CA THR A 193 -12.06 -19.64 1.69
C THR A 193 -11.58 -19.17 3.06
N ILE A 194 -11.72 -17.88 3.36
CA ILE A 194 -11.36 -17.32 4.68
C ILE A 194 -12.28 -17.90 5.77
N GLU A 195 -13.57 -18.02 5.48
CA GLU A 195 -14.57 -18.63 6.36
C GLU A 195 -14.25 -20.09 6.70
N GLU A 196 -14.01 -20.90 5.69
CA GLU A 196 -13.67 -22.32 5.84
C GLU A 196 -12.36 -22.48 6.60
N LEU A 197 -11.36 -21.65 6.28
CA LEU A 197 -10.10 -21.62 7.02
C LEU A 197 -10.37 -21.31 8.50
N SER A 198 -11.11 -20.24 8.82
CA SER A 198 -11.41 -19.84 10.21
C SER A 198 -12.11 -20.94 11.01
N LYS A 199 -12.97 -21.75 10.36
CA LYS A 199 -13.69 -22.86 11.00
C LYS A 199 -12.82 -24.11 11.16
N SER A 200 -11.87 -24.34 10.25
CA SER A 200 -11.03 -25.55 10.22
C SER A 200 -9.84 -25.52 11.18
N ILE A 201 -9.51 -24.35 11.73
CA ILE A 201 -8.30 -24.17 12.53
C ILE A 201 -8.47 -24.77 13.92
N ASN A 202 -7.41 -25.45 14.40
CA ASN A 202 -7.40 -25.96 15.76
C ASN A 202 -7.23 -24.81 16.77
N LYS A 203 -7.83 -24.96 17.96
CA LYS A 203 -7.72 -23.99 19.07
C LYS A 203 -6.29 -23.70 19.56
N LYS A 204 -5.28 -24.43 19.09
CA LYS A 204 -3.87 -24.22 19.45
C LYS A 204 -3.08 -23.52 18.35
N ASP A 205 -3.61 -23.46 17.13
CA ASP A 205 -2.88 -22.91 16.00
C ASP A 205 -2.93 -21.38 16.01
N LYS A 206 -1.81 -20.79 15.61
CA LYS A 206 -1.66 -19.34 15.42
C LYS A 206 -1.14 -19.05 14.03
N TYR A 207 -1.79 -18.15 13.33
CA TYR A 207 -1.45 -17.77 11.97
C TYR A 207 -1.11 -16.29 11.86
N TYR A 208 -0.02 -15.98 11.16
CA TYR A 208 0.36 -14.61 10.85
C TYR A 208 -0.13 -14.23 9.45
N VAL A 209 -0.94 -13.20 9.34
CA VAL A 209 -1.55 -12.76 8.07
C VAL A 209 -0.82 -11.52 7.58
N HIS A 210 -0.42 -11.50 6.31
CA HIS A 210 0.21 -10.32 5.72
C HIS A 210 -0.17 -10.14 4.25
N GLY A 211 0.02 -8.93 3.75
CA GLY A 211 0.04 -8.62 2.32
C GLY A 211 1.19 -7.66 2.02
N TYR A 212 1.31 -7.18 0.78
CA TYR A 212 2.47 -6.37 0.39
C TYR A 212 2.63 -5.09 1.23
N TYR A 213 1.57 -4.29 1.30
CA TYR A 213 1.51 -3.08 2.13
C TYR A 213 0.86 -3.32 3.51
N GLY A 214 0.46 -4.56 3.80
CA GLY A 214 -0.05 -5.00 5.10
C GLY A 214 -1.37 -4.39 5.60
N GLN A 215 -1.84 -3.23 5.15
CA GLN A 215 -2.98 -2.56 5.81
C GLN A 215 -4.35 -3.06 5.36
N ASP A 216 -4.75 -2.81 4.12
CA ASP A 216 -6.16 -2.97 3.73
C ASP A 216 -6.58 -4.44 3.62
N ARG A 217 -5.79 -5.25 2.90
CA ARG A 217 -6.07 -6.68 2.71
C ARG A 217 -6.09 -7.44 4.04
N VAL A 218 -5.14 -7.14 4.93
CA VAL A 218 -5.07 -7.80 6.23
C VAL A 218 -6.21 -7.36 7.13
N LYS A 219 -6.54 -6.07 7.18
CA LYS A 219 -7.66 -5.57 7.97
C LYS A 219 -8.96 -6.26 7.54
N THR A 220 -9.26 -6.30 6.25
CA THR A 220 -10.48 -6.95 5.78
C THR A 220 -10.48 -8.46 6.03
N PHE A 221 -9.33 -9.14 5.89
CA PHE A 221 -9.22 -10.54 6.30
C PHE A 221 -9.63 -10.73 7.76
N ILE A 222 -9.09 -9.90 8.67
CA ILE A 222 -9.40 -9.96 10.10
C ILE A 222 -10.87 -9.62 10.35
N ASP A 223 -11.45 -8.65 9.65
CA ASP A 223 -12.87 -8.28 9.77
C ASP A 223 -13.79 -9.46 9.37
N ILE A 224 -13.45 -10.18 8.30
CA ILE A 224 -14.18 -11.40 7.87
C ILE A 224 -14.10 -12.48 8.95
N VAL A 225 -12.91 -12.74 9.49
CA VAL A 225 -12.73 -13.74 10.57
C VAL A 225 -13.56 -13.35 11.81
N ASN A 226 -13.51 -12.08 12.20
CA ASN A 226 -14.24 -11.58 13.37
C ASN A 226 -15.76 -11.69 13.19
N ALA A 227 -16.28 -11.34 12.01
CA ALA A 227 -17.70 -11.48 11.69
C ALA A 227 -18.18 -12.93 11.86
N ASN A 228 -17.37 -13.90 11.40
CA ASN A 228 -17.66 -15.32 11.55
C ASN A 228 -17.64 -15.81 13.00
N ALA A 229 -16.69 -15.33 13.79
CA ALA A 229 -16.62 -15.65 15.22
C ALA A 229 -17.87 -15.15 15.98
N HIS A 230 -18.42 -13.99 15.61
CA HIS A 230 -19.65 -13.46 16.20
C HIS A 230 -20.89 -14.28 15.83
N LEU A 231 -21.01 -14.71 14.58
CA LEU A 231 -22.13 -15.56 14.13
C LEU A 231 -22.14 -16.92 14.84
N SER A 232 -20.97 -17.53 15.03
CA SER A 232 -20.82 -18.79 15.77
C SER A 232 -21.26 -18.65 17.25
N LYS A 233 -20.85 -17.57 17.93
CA LYS A 233 -21.24 -17.31 19.33
C LYS A 233 -22.73 -17.06 19.52
N ASN A 234 -23.39 -16.37 18.59
CA ASN A 234 -24.83 -16.09 18.67
C ASN A 234 -25.70 -17.29 18.27
N GLY A 235 -25.26 -18.11 17.31
CA GLY A 235 -25.94 -19.37 16.96
C GLY A 235 -25.97 -20.37 18.12
N SER A 236 -24.87 -20.46 18.88
CA SER A 236 -24.78 -21.35 20.05
C SER A 236 -25.70 -20.95 21.21
N LYS A 237 -26.10 -19.68 21.32
CA LYS A 237 -27.03 -19.23 22.38
C LYS A 237 -28.49 -19.52 22.10
N ARG A 238 -28.89 -19.72 20.84
CA ARG A 238 -30.29 -20.01 20.46
C ARG A 238 -30.70 -21.48 20.60
N HIS A 239 -29.74 -22.39 20.76
CA HIS A 239 -30.02 -23.82 20.98
C HIS A 239 -30.02 -24.24 22.45
N LEU A 240 -29.84 -23.29 23.37
CA LEU A 240 -29.84 -23.52 24.82
C LEU A 240 -30.98 -22.80 25.55
N SER A 241 -32.00 -22.35 24.82
CA SER A 241 -33.24 -21.77 25.35
C SER A 241 -34.44 -22.62 24.99
#